data_AF-A0A182SL00-F1
#
_entry.id   AF-A0A182SL00-F1
#
_cell.length_a   1.000
_cell.length_b   1.000
_cell.length_c   1.000
_cell.angle_alpha   90.00
_cell.angle_beta   90.00
_cell.angle_gamma   90.00
#
_symmetry.space_group_name_H-M   'P 1'
#
loop_
_entity.id
_entity.type
_entity.pdbx_description
1 polymer ?
#
loop_
_entity_poly.entity_id
_entity_poly.type
_entity_poly.pdbx_seq_one_letter_code
_entity_poly.pdbx_strand_id
1 'polypeptide(L)'
;MWWTITGNFGNILPIDWSKTYARQMHVPALNLGMRKPGTPDDDLLQDLSSEDEAVANDLDMHALILGGLHADNEPIKTADEVIKEIDDIMDETGSEDGQLENEVIEKAKEVLGSPLYEEKLRSLSITQLNELYMEMEVLIREFSETLISELALRDELEYEKELKNTFISLLLAVQNRRRQYHVEKKKGKAGGKGSAGTANSTGMDPKYLTTVIPYQLNSTPDNQTLQVLIKILKAINEDSPTVPTLLTDYILKVLCPT
;
A
#
# COMPACT_ATOMS: atom_id res chain seq x y z
N MET A 1 -24.21 -42.54 26.47
CA MET A 1 -23.16 -43.58 26.26
C MET A 1 -21.75 -42.99 26.38
N TRP A 2 -21.46 -41.84 25.74
CA TRP A 2 -20.16 -41.17 25.83
C TRP A 2 -19.72 -40.71 27.23
N TRP A 3 -20.62 -40.21 28.07
CA TRP A 3 -20.29 -39.71 29.42
C TRP A 3 -19.79 -40.80 30.39
N THR A 4 -20.21 -42.06 30.19
CA THR A 4 -19.74 -43.21 30.97
C THR A 4 -18.34 -43.65 30.55
N ILE A 5 -17.99 -43.47 29.27
CA ILE A 5 -16.68 -43.83 28.72
C ILE A 5 -15.62 -42.81 29.17
N THR A 6 -15.98 -41.53 29.28
CA THR A 6 -15.04 -40.44 29.60
C THR A 6 -15.05 -40.02 31.08
N GLY A 7 -15.99 -40.51 31.90
CA GLY A 7 -16.17 -40.10 33.30
C GLY A 7 -14.98 -40.36 34.24
N ASN A 8 -14.03 -41.23 33.86
CA ASN A 8 -12.83 -41.52 34.65
C ASN A 8 -11.59 -40.67 34.25
N PHE A 9 -11.67 -39.90 33.16
CA PHE A 9 -10.55 -39.09 32.66
C PHE A 9 -10.51 -37.68 33.26
N GLY A 10 -11.53 -37.29 34.04
CA GLY A 10 -11.62 -35.99 34.70
C GLY A 10 -10.66 -35.78 35.88
N ASN A 11 -9.95 -36.82 36.34
CA ASN A 11 -8.97 -36.77 37.44
C ASN A 11 -7.53 -37.04 36.99
N ILE A 12 -7.24 -37.03 35.68
CA ILE A 12 -5.87 -37.15 35.21
C ILE A 12 -5.16 -35.82 35.51
N LEU A 13 -4.28 -35.84 36.50
CA LEU A 13 -3.37 -34.71 36.75
C LEU A 13 -2.70 -34.31 35.42
N PRO A 14 -2.45 -33.01 35.20
CA PRO A 14 -1.74 -32.54 34.02
C PRO A 14 -0.50 -33.41 33.78
N ILE A 15 -0.37 -33.97 32.59
CA ILE A 15 0.76 -34.83 32.23
C ILE A 15 2.03 -34.01 32.45
N ASP A 16 2.84 -34.44 33.42
CA ASP A 16 4.14 -33.84 33.69
C ASP A 16 5.11 -34.34 32.61
N TRP A 17 5.11 -33.63 31.48
CA TRP A 17 5.98 -33.89 30.34
C TRP A 17 7.45 -33.96 30.72
N SER A 18 7.84 -33.37 31.87
CA SER A 18 9.22 -33.39 32.31
C SER A 18 9.75 -34.78 32.65
N LYS A 19 8.86 -35.69 33.06
CA LYS A 19 9.18 -37.07 33.48
C LYS A 19 8.84 -38.13 32.43
N THR A 20 8.26 -37.73 31.30
CA THR A 20 7.82 -38.66 30.26
C THR A 20 9.03 -39.28 29.57
N TYR A 21 9.00 -40.61 29.38
CA TYR A 21 10.03 -41.37 28.67
C TYR A 21 10.30 -40.84 27.26
N ALA A 22 9.27 -40.39 26.53
CA ALA A 22 9.41 -39.73 25.24
C ALA A 22 10.33 -38.50 25.33
N ARG A 23 10.15 -37.64 26.33
CA ARG A 23 11.04 -36.49 26.57
C ARG A 23 12.46 -36.96 26.89
N GLN A 24 12.62 -37.98 27.73
CA GLN A 24 13.94 -38.53 28.07
C GLN A 24 14.70 -39.05 26.84
N MET A 25 14.00 -39.61 25.85
CA MET A 25 14.60 -40.09 24.60
C MET A 25 14.92 -38.97 23.61
N HIS A 26 14.08 -37.93 23.55
CA HIS A 26 14.26 -36.80 22.64
C HIS A 26 15.22 -35.72 23.18
N VAL A 27 15.34 -35.55 24.50
CA VAL A 27 16.23 -34.54 25.13
C VAL A 27 17.71 -34.70 24.75
N PRO A 28 18.29 -35.93 24.69
CA PRO A 28 19.65 -36.14 24.19
C PRO A 28 19.83 -35.74 22.72
N ALA A 29 18.80 -35.93 21.88
CA ALA A 29 18.85 -35.55 20.47
C ALA A 29 18.87 -34.02 20.26
N LEU A 30 18.33 -33.26 21.23
CA LEU A 30 18.28 -31.80 21.19
C LEU A 30 19.57 -31.12 21.69
N ASN A 31 20.56 -31.87 22.21
CA ASN A 31 21.88 -31.35 22.65
C ASN A 31 21.86 -30.10 23.56
N LEU A 32 20.76 -29.85 24.28
CA LEU A 32 20.54 -28.64 25.08
C LEU A 32 21.42 -28.54 26.35
N GLY A 33 22.08 -29.64 26.74
CA GLY A 33 22.90 -29.74 27.96
C GLY A 33 24.37 -29.32 27.80
N MET A 34 24.82 -28.97 26.60
CA MET A 34 26.20 -28.54 26.31
C MET A 34 26.40 -27.01 26.41
N ARG A 35 25.55 -26.32 27.18
CA ARG A 35 25.68 -24.87 27.40
C ARG A 35 26.65 -24.59 28.54
N LYS A 36 27.92 -24.30 28.21
CA LYS A 36 28.86 -23.70 29.17
C LYS A 36 28.35 -22.29 29.52
N PRO A 37 28.34 -21.89 30.81
CA PRO A 37 27.94 -20.54 31.19
C PRO A 37 29.02 -19.57 30.70
N GLY A 38 28.72 -18.80 29.66
CA GLY A 38 29.61 -17.74 29.15
C GLY A 38 29.68 -17.54 27.63
N THR A 39 28.78 -18.09 26.82
CA THR A 39 28.72 -17.79 25.38
C THR A 39 27.69 -16.69 25.06
N PRO A 40 27.95 -15.82 24.07
CA PRO A 40 27.11 -14.68 23.72
C PRO A 40 25.91 -15.17 22.90
N ASP A 41 24.96 -15.83 23.57
CA ASP A 41 23.86 -16.50 22.89
C ASP A 41 22.61 -15.62 22.67
N ASP A 42 22.73 -14.31 22.87
CA ASP A 42 21.68 -13.36 22.48
C ASP A 42 21.56 -13.27 20.94
N ASP A 43 22.67 -13.52 20.22
CA ASP A 43 22.71 -13.55 18.75
C ASP A 43 21.99 -14.79 18.15
N LEU A 44 21.90 -15.90 18.90
CA LEU A 44 21.26 -17.15 18.40
C LEU A 44 19.73 -17.12 18.54
N LEU A 45 19.22 -16.39 19.53
CA LEU A 45 17.78 -16.10 19.65
C LEU A 45 17.32 -15.14 18.56
N GLN A 46 18.20 -14.24 18.10
CA GLN A 46 17.92 -13.30 17.02
C GLN A 46 18.03 -13.94 15.62
N ASP A 47 18.84 -14.99 15.48
CA ASP A 47 18.91 -15.80 14.24
C ASP A 47 17.59 -16.53 13.98
N LEU A 48 16.98 -17.11 15.02
CA LEU A 48 15.63 -17.69 14.96
C LEU A 48 14.58 -16.63 14.60
N SER A 49 14.68 -15.41 15.15
CA SER A 49 13.75 -14.31 14.83
C SER A 49 13.81 -13.85 13.37
N SER A 50 14.97 -13.94 12.72
CA SER A 50 15.12 -13.56 11.30
C SER A 50 14.69 -14.65 10.31
N GLU A 51 14.82 -15.92 10.71
CA GLU A 51 14.23 -17.04 9.97
C GLU A 51 12.70 -17.01 10.09
N ASP A 52 12.19 -16.71 11.29
CA ASP A 52 10.75 -16.56 11.57
C ASP A 52 10.12 -15.37 10.81
N GLU A 53 10.88 -14.29 10.53
CA GLU A 53 10.42 -13.16 9.71
C GLU A 53 10.33 -13.50 8.21
N ALA A 54 11.28 -14.28 7.68
CA ALA A 54 11.22 -14.77 6.30
C ALA A 54 10.07 -15.78 6.11
N VAL A 55 9.87 -16.66 7.10
CA VAL A 55 8.76 -17.60 7.15
C VAL A 55 7.43 -16.87 7.33
N ALA A 56 7.37 -15.79 8.12
CA ALA A 56 6.19 -14.94 8.26
C ALA A 56 5.83 -14.24 6.93
N ASN A 57 6.83 -13.80 6.17
CA ASN A 57 6.62 -13.17 4.86
C ASN A 57 6.18 -14.17 3.78
N ASP A 58 6.69 -15.41 3.82
CA ASP A 58 6.21 -16.53 2.97
C ASP A 58 4.79 -16.96 3.37
N LEU A 59 4.49 -17.02 4.66
CA LEU A 59 3.13 -17.28 5.17
C LEU A 59 2.15 -16.17 4.81
N ASP A 60 2.58 -14.90 4.78
CA ASP A 60 1.77 -13.76 4.34
C ASP A 60 1.49 -13.81 2.83
N MET A 61 2.49 -14.16 2.02
CA MET A 61 2.29 -14.44 0.60
C MET A 61 1.35 -15.62 0.36
N HIS A 62 1.49 -16.70 1.13
CA HIS A 62 0.57 -17.83 1.09
C HIS A 62 -0.82 -17.46 1.61
N ALA A 63 -0.94 -16.57 2.60
CA ALA A 63 -2.21 -16.05 3.11
C ALA A 63 -2.88 -15.08 2.14
N LEU A 64 -2.13 -14.36 1.32
CA LEU A 64 -2.64 -13.54 0.21
C LEU A 64 -3.20 -14.43 -0.91
N ILE A 65 -2.46 -15.48 -1.28
CA ILE A 65 -2.85 -16.45 -2.31
C ILE A 65 -4.04 -17.29 -1.84
N LEU A 66 -3.99 -17.81 -0.61
CA LEU A 66 -5.06 -18.63 -0.02
C LEU A 66 -6.23 -17.78 0.47
N GLY A 67 -6.03 -16.53 0.87
CA GLY A 67 -7.09 -15.57 1.17
C GLY A 67 -7.92 -15.22 -0.07
N GLY A 68 -7.30 -15.27 -1.26
CA GLY A 68 -8.01 -15.23 -2.54
C GLY A 68 -8.74 -16.52 -2.92
N LEU A 69 -8.39 -17.67 -2.31
CA LEU A 69 -9.03 -18.99 -2.53
C LEU A 69 -9.98 -19.40 -1.40
N HIS A 70 -9.99 -18.69 -0.26
CA HIS A 70 -10.84 -18.96 0.90
C HIS A 70 -11.96 -17.92 1.11
N ALA A 71 -12.22 -17.08 0.09
CA ALA A 71 -13.53 -16.47 -0.08
C ALA A 71 -14.61 -17.49 -0.51
N ASP A 72 -14.26 -18.78 -0.61
CA ASP A 72 -15.17 -19.89 -0.88
C ASP A 72 -16.00 -20.27 0.37
N ASN A 73 -16.85 -19.34 0.81
CA ASN A 73 -18.21 -19.70 1.16
C ASN A 73 -19.24 -18.71 0.57
N GLU A 74 -18.80 -17.83 -0.34
CA GLU A 74 -19.71 -17.08 -1.19
C GLU A 74 -19.96 -17.93 -2.44
N PRO A 75 -21.22 -18.32 -2.73
CA PRO A 75 -21.51 -19.03 -3.96
C PRO A 75 -21.00 -18.20 -5.13
N ILE A 76 -20.32 -18.85 -6.09
CA ILE A 76 -19.86 -18.22 -7.33
C ILE A 76 -21.05 -17.41 -7.87
N LYS A 77 -20.91 -16.07 -7.90
CA LYS A 77 -21.97 -15.15 -8.33
C LYS A 77 -22.52 -15.65 -9.67
N THR A 78 -23.84 -15.82 -9.74
CA THR A 78 -24.46 -16.22 -11.00
C THR A 78 -24.26 -15.12 -12.04
N ALA A 79 -24.22 -15.49 -13.32
CA ALA A 79 -24.07 -14.50 -14.40
C ALA A 79 -25.08 -13.35 -14.28
N ASP A 80 -26.31 -13.64 -13.86
CA ASP A 80 -27.37 -12.63 -13.64
C ASP A 80 -27.06 -11.67 -12.48
N GLU A 81 -26.35 -12.13 -11.44
CA GLU A 81 -25.95 -11.31 -10.30
C GLU A 81 -24.79 -10.38 -10.67
N VAL A 82 -23.84 -10.89 -11.46
CA VAL A 82 -22.75 -10.09 -12.02
C VAL A 82 -23.27 -9.05 -13.01
N ILE A 83 -24.24 -9.40 -13.86
CA ILE A 83 -24.89 -8.45 -14.76
C ILE A 83 -25.59 -7.34 -13.96
N LYS A 84 -26.31 -7.70 -12.90
CA LYS A 84 -26.98 -6.73 -12.04
C LYS A 84 -25.99 -5.81 -11.32
N GLU A 85 -24.87 -6.32 -10.84
CA GLU A 85 -23.81 -5.50 -10.24
C GLU A 85 -23.19 -4.54 -11.25
N ILE A 86 -23.02 -4.96 -12.51
CA ILE A 86 -22.57 -4.09 -13.60
C ILE A 86 -23.61 -3.00 -13.90
N ASP A 87 -24.90 -3.36 -13.96
CA ASP A 87 -25.99 -2.40 -14.17
C ASP A 87 -26.07 -1.39 -13.01
N ASP A 88 -25.95 -1.85 -11.75
CA ASP A 88 -25.94 -0.99 -10.56
C ASP A 88 -24.72 -0.03 -10.58
N ILE A 89 -23.54 -0.49 -11.04
CA ILE A 89 -22.34 0.37 -11.23
C ILE A 89 -22.53 1.35 -12.40
N MET A 90 -23.18 0.93 -13.48
CA MET A 90 -23.50 1.82 -14.61
C MET A 90 -24.51 2.90 -14.21
N ASP A 91 -25.45 2.59 -13.32
CA ASP A 91 -26.40 3.55 -12.77
C ASP A 91 -25.78 4.46 -11.68
N GLU A 92 -24.84 3.98 -10.86
CA GLU A 92 -24.09 4.81 -9.89
C GLU A 92 -23.09 5.76 -10.57
N THR A 93 -22.48 5.33 -11.68
CA THR A 93 -21.61 6.19 -12.50
C THR A 93 -22.40 7.14 -13.40
N GLY A 94 -23.70 6.89 -13.55
CA GLY A 94 -24.70 7.85 -14.03
C GLY A 94 -24.98 8.95 -13.01
N SER A 95 -23.94 9.59 -12.47
CA SER A 95 -24.11 10.90 -11.84
C SER A 95 -24.80 11.83 -12.84
N GLU A 96 -25.74 12.66 -12.39
CA GLU A 96 -26.55 13.53 -13.24
C GLU A 96 -25.68 14.39 -14.21
N ASP A 97 -24.44 14.71 -13.81
CA ASP A 97 -23.43 15.37 -14.65
C ASP A 97 -22.96 14.54 -15.86
N GLY A 98 -22.72 13.23 -15.70
CA GLY A 98 -22.22 12.36 -16.78
C GLY A 98 -23.30 11.99 -17.81
N GLN A 99 -24.58 12.01 -17.43
CA GLN A 99 -25.70 11.82 -18.36
C GLN A 99 -25.87 13.03 -19.29
N LEU A 100 -25.77 14.25 -18.75
CA LEU A 100 -25.83 15.48 -19.53
C LEU A 100 -24.66 15.58 -20.51
N GLU A 101 -23.45 15.24 -20.07
CA GLU A 101 -22.25 15.27 -20.90
C GLU A 101 -22.34 14.29 -22.09
N ASN A 102 -22.86 13.08 -21.85
CA ASN A 102 -23.11 12.11 -22.91
C ASN A 102 -24.19 12.58 -23.90
N GLU A 103 -25.26 13.22 -23.43
CA GLU A 103 -26.33 13.73 -24.29
C GLU A 103 -25.83 14.85 -25.22
N VAL A 104 -24.98 15.75 -24.70
CA VAL A 104 -24.35 16.83 -25.50
C VAL A 104 -23.38 16.24 -26.53
N ILE A 105 -22.56 15.25 -26.15
CA ILE A 105 -21.63 14.55 -27.06
C ILE A 105 -22.37 13.79 -28.17
N GLU A 106 -23.45 13.07 -27.85
CA GLU A 106 -24.25 12.35 -28.84
C GLU A 106 -24.94 13.30 -29.82
N LYS A 107 -25.48 14.42 -29.33
CA LYS A 107 -26.08 15.46 -30.17
C LYS A 107 -25.05 16.10 -31.12
N ALA A 108 -23.81 16.29 -30.65
CA ALA A 108 -22.73 16.78 -31.50
C ALA A 108 -22.27 15.77 -32.56
N LYS A 109 -22.26 14.47 -32.25
CA LYS A 109 -22.02 13.41 -33.24
C LYS A 109 -23.11 13.37 -34.31
N GLU A 110 -24.37 13.62 -33.93
CA GLU A 110 -25.48 13.71 -34.88
C GLU A 110 -25.30 14.89 -35.85
N VAL A 111 -24.84 16.04 -35.33
CA VAL A 111 -24.58 17.27 -36.10
C VAL A 111 -23.36 17.14 -37.02
N LEU A 112 -22.29 16.47 -36.57
CA LEU A 112 -21.00 16.44 -37.28
C LEU A 112 -20.75 15.15 -38.08
N GLY A 113 -21.43 14.05 -37.76
CA GLY A 113 -21.07 12.70 -38.23
C GLY A 113 -21.85 12.18 -39.44
N SER A 114 -22.91 12.84 -39.88
CA SER A 114 -23.74 12.31 -40.97
C SER A 114 -23.20 12.71 -42.35
N PRO A 115 -22.81 11.77 -43.24
CA PRO A 115 -22.38 12.08 -44.60
C PRO A 115 -23.49 12.70 -45.48
N LEU A 116 -24.75 12.70 -45.01
CA LEU A 116 -25.89 13.37 -45.64
C LEU A 116 -26.14 14.79 -45.11
N TYR A 117 -25.30 15.27 -44.19
CA TYR A 117 -25.47 16.58 -43.56
C TYR A 117 -25.29 17.73 -44.56
N GLU A 118 -24.44 17.57 -45.58
CA GLU A 118 -24.25 18.60 -46.62
C GLU A 118 -25.52 18.86 -47.44
N GLU A 119 -26.23 17.81 -47.87
CA GLU A 119 -27.46 17.93 -48.64
C GLU A 119 -28.59 18.52 -47.79
N LYS A 120 -28.64 18.15 -46.50
CA LYS A 120 -29.53 18.74 -45.49
C LYS A 120 -29.25 20.24 -45.31
N LEU A 121 -27.98 20.67 -45.20
CA LEU A 121 -27.60 22.08 -45.12
C LEU A 121 -28.04 22.88 -46.35
N ARG A 122 -27.93 22.31 -47.55
CA ARG A 122 -28.36 22.97 -48.79
C ARG A 122 -29.87 23.17 -48.89
N SER A 123 -30.65 22.35 -48.20
CA SER A 123 -32.11 22.44 -48.15
C SER A 123 -32.64 23.45 -47.12
N LEU A 124 -31.80 23.84 -46.15
CA LEU A 124 -32.17 24.72 -45.05
C LEU A 124 -32.26 26.19 -45.52
N SER A 125 -33.21 26.93 -44.94
CA SER A 125 -33.31 28.37 -45.17
C SER A 125 -32.19 29.12 -44.44
N ILE A 126 -31.89 30.35 -44.88
CA ILE A 126 -30.86 31.22 -44.28
C ILE A 126 -31.10 31.44 -42.77
N THR A 127 -32.34 31.53 -42.32
CA THR A 127 -32.66 31.69 -40.90
C THR A 127 -32.31 30.42 -40.12
N GLN A 128 -32.71 29.24 -40.61
CA GLN A 128 -32.41 27.96 -39.97
C GLN A 128 -30.91 27.64 -39.98
N LEU A 129 -30.18 28.04 -41.02
CA LEU A 129 -28.74 27.85 -41.09
C LEU A 129 -28.01 28.74 -40.07
N ASN A 130 -28.48 29.96 -39.84
CA ASN A 130 -27.95 30.83 -38.78
C ASN A 130 -28.27 30.30 -37.39
N GLU A 131 -29.47 29.75 -37.16
CA GLU A 131 -29.82 29.09 -35.90
C GLU A 131 -28.90 27.89 -35.61
N LEU A 132 -28.69 27.03 -36.60
CA LEU A 132 -27.79 25.88 -36.52
C LEU A 132 -26.33 26.30 -36.30
N TYR A 133 -25.89 27.38 -36.96
CA TYR A 133 -24.56 27.95 -36.73
C TYR A 133 -24.41 28.44 -35.28
N MET A 134 -25.40 29.15 -34.75
CA MET A 134 -25.39 29.62 -33.36
C MET A 134 -25.43 28.45 -32.36
N GLU A 135 -26.21 27.40 -32.62
CA GLU A 135 -26.23 26.18 -31.81
C GLU A 135 -24.84 25.50 -31.83
N MET A 136 -24.20 25.42 -32.99
CA MET A 136 -22.87 24.84 -33.12
C MET A 136 -21.81 25.67 -32.41
N GLU A 137 -21.88 27.01 -32.44
CA GLU A 137 -20.99 27.89 -31.67
C GLU A 137 -21.15 27.70 -30.16
N VAL A 138 -22.38 27.50 -29.67
CA VAL A 138 -22.64 27.19 -28.26
C VAL A 138 -22.06 25.83 -27.89
N LEU A 139 -22.32 24.78 -28.69
CA LEU A 139 -21.77 23.44 -28.47
C LEU A 139 -20.24 23.42 -28.47
N ILE A 140 -19.61 24.12 -29.43
CA ILE A 140 -18.15 24.24 -29.50
C ILE A 140 -17.61 24.88 -28.22
N ARG A 141 -18.27 25.93 -27.74
CA ARG A 141 -17.87 26.62 -26.51
C ARG A 141 -18.01 25.70 -25.29
N GLU A 142 -19.14 25.02 -25.14
CA GLU A 142 -19.38 24.08 -24.03
C GLU A 142 -18.35 22.95 -24.02
N PHE A 143 -18.11 22.28 -25.16
CA PHE A 143 -17.08 21.25 -25.22
C PHE A 143 -15.68 21.78 -24.95
N SER A 144 -15.37 23.00 -25.39
CA SER A 144 -14.07 23.60 -25.11
C SER A 144 -13.89 23.84 -23.60
N GLU A 145 -14.95 24.24 -22.90
CA GLU A 145 -14.95 24.45 -21.45
C GLU A 145 -14.82 23.13 -20.69
N THR A 146 -15.61 22.13 -21.07
CA THR A 146 -15.51 20.76 -20.56
C THR A 146 -14.11 20.18 -20.77
N LEU A 147 -13.55 20.30 -21.97
CA LEU A 147 -12.20 19.82 -22.27
C LEU A 147 -11.14 20.50 -21.39
N ILE A 148 -11.25 21.81 -21.15
CA ILE A 148 -10.33 22.54 -20.27
C ILE A 148 -10.45 22.03 -18.83
N SER A 149 -11.67 21.82 -18.34
CA SER A 149 -11.92 21.28 -17.00
C SER A 149 -11.32 19.88 -16.84
N GLU A 150 -11.58 18.99 -17.80
CA GLU A 150 -11.06 17.62 -17.80
C GLU A 150 -9.53 17.57 -17.89
N LEU A 151 -8.92 18.45 -18.69
CA LEU A 151 -7.45 18.56 -18.74
C LEU A 151 -6.88 19.02 -17.40
N ALA A 152 -7.50 19.99 -16.73
CA ALA A 152 -7.07 20.44 -15.42
C ALA A 152 -7.22 19.33 -14.36
N LEU A 153 -8.33 18.59 -14.37
CA LEU A 153 -8.56 17.45 -13.49
C LEU A 153 -7.53 16.35 -13.72
N ARG A 154 -7.23 16.02 -14.99
CA ARG A 154 -6.21 15.04 -15.34
C ARG A 154 -4.84 15.44 -14.79
N ASP A 155 -4.44 16.70 -14.93
CA ASP A 155 -3.16 17.19 -14.46
C ASP A 155 -3.06 17.15 -12.91
N GLU A 156 -4.15 17.45 -12.19
CA GLU A 156 -4.24 17.29 -10.73
C GLU A 156 -4.09 15.81 -10.31
N LEU A 157 -4.78 14.89 -11.00
CA LEU A 157 -4.66 13.46 -10.73
C LEU A 157 -3.27 12.91 -11.05
N GLU A 158 -2.63 13.39 -12.13
CA GLU A 158 -1.25 13.04 -12.46
C GLU A 158 -0.28 13.54 -11.37
N TYR A 159 -0.51 14.75 -10.85
CA TYR A 159 0.25 15.29 -9.72
C TYR A 159 0.10 14.43 -8.45
N GLU A 160 -1.12 14.04 -8.08
CA GLU A 160 -1.34 13.16 -6.93
C GLU A 160 -0.65 11.80 -7.09
N LYS A 161 -0.74 11.23 -8.29
CA LYS A 161 -0.10 9.96 -8.63
C LYS A 161 1.42 10.06 -8.49
N GLU A 162 2.02 11.13 -8.98
CA GLU A 162 3.46 11.37 -8.87
C GLU A 162 3.91 11.57 -7.43
N LEU A 163 3.11 12.28 -6.60
CA LEU A 163 3.36 12.37 -5.15
C LEU A 163 3.33 10.99 -4.48
N LYS A 164 2.29 10.19 -4.74
CA LYS A 164 2.14 8.83 -4.19
C LYS A 164 3.31 7.92 -4.64
N ASN A 165 3.68 7.96 -5.91
CA ASN A 165 4.82 7.20 -6.44
C ASN A 165 6.15 7.63 -5.82
N THR A 166 6.37 8.93 -5.67
CA THR A 166 7.56 9.49 -5.01
C THR A 166 7.63 9.04 -3.55
N PHE A 167 6.51 9.10 -2.83
CA PHE A 167 6.41 8.64 -1.44
C PHE A 167 6.73 7.16 -1.33
N ILE A 168 6.10 6.29 -2.12
CA ILE A 168 6.33 4.84 -2.13
C ILE A 168 7.81 4.53 -2.43
N SER A 169 8.37 5.17 -3.45
CA SER A 169 9.77 4.97 -3.84
C SER A 169 10.75 5.33 -2.73
N LEU A 170 10.51 6.46 -2.05
CA LEU A 170 11.33 6.88 -0.91
C LEU A 170 11.14 6.00 0.31
N LEU A 171 9.91 5.56 0.58
CA LEU A 171 9.61 4.67 1.70
C LEU A 171 10.35 3.35 1.53
N LEU A 172 10.28 2.75 0.33
CA LEU A 172 11.02 1.56 -0.03
C LEU A 172 12.54 1.77 0.05
N ALA A 173 13.04 2.92 -0.40
CA ALA A 173 14.46 3.24 -0.31
C ALA A 173 14.95 3.31 1.15
N VAL A 174 14.21 4.00 2.02
CA VAL A 174 14.53 4.10 3.46
C VAL A 174 14.46 2.73 4.13
N GLN A 175 13.43 1.92 3.85
CA GLN A 175 13.31 0.56 4.36
C GLN A 175 14.47 -0.33 3.90
N ASN A 176 14.81 -0.30 2.61
CA ASN A 176 15.92 -1.08 2.07
C ASN A 176 17.27 -0.64 2.69
N ARG A 177 17.46 0.67 2.90
CA ARG A 177 18.65 1.22 3.56
C ARG A 177 18.76 0.79 5.03
N ARG A 178 17.65 0.79 5.77
CA ARG A 178 17.58 0.23 7.14
C ARG A 178 18.00 -1.24 7.17
N ARG A 179 17.46 -2.03 6.23
CA ARG A 179 17.80 -3.46 6.10
C ARG A 179 19.29 -3.66 5.80
N GLN A 180 19.85 -2.92 4.84
CA GLN A 180 21.28 -2.98 4.50
C GLN A 180 22.16 -2.62 5.69
N TYR A 181 21.84 -1.55 6.42
CA TYR A 181 22.57 -1.16 7.62
C TYR A 181 22.58 -2.27 8.69
N HIS A 182 21.45 -2.95 8.89
CA HIS A 182 21.36 -4.07 9.83
C HIS A 182 22.21 -5.28 9.39
N VAL A 183 22.24 -5.59 8.09
CA VAL A 183 23.05 -6.68 7.52
C VAL A 183 24.55 -6.37 7.58
N GLU A 184 24.98 -5.16 7.24
CA GLU A 184 26.39 -4.76 7.26
C GLU A 184 26.97 -4.74 8.68
N LYS A 185 26.17 -4.31 9.66
CA LYS A 185 26.54 -4.35 11.09
C LYS A 185 26.72 -5.79 11.61
N LYS A 186 25.96 -6.77 11.09
CA LYS A 186 26.15 -8.22 11.38
C LYS A 186 27.42 -8.76 10.73
N LYS A 187 27.74 -8.36 9.49
CA LYS A 187 28.95 -8.78 8.76
C LYS A 187 30.25 -8.22 9.34
N GLY A 188 30.24 -6.97 9.84
CA GLY A 188 31.39 -6.34 10.51
C GLY A 188 31.79 -6.99 11.84
N LYS A 189 30.86 -7.66 12.54
CA LYS A 189 31.13 -8.38 13.79
C LYS A 189 31.67 -9.81 13.60
N ALA A 190 31.38 -10.45 12.46
CA ALA A 190 31.85 -11.80 12.16
C ALA A 190 33.31 -11.86 11.65
N GLY A 191 33.85 -10.72 11.20
CA GLY A 191 35.20 -10.60 10.66
C GLY A 191 36.26 -10.17 11.67
N GLY A 192 36.67 -11.07 12.57
CA GLY A 192 38.04 -11.08 13.10
C GLY A 192 38.30 -10.33 14.41
N LYS A 193 38.66 -11.11 15.44
CA LYS A 193 39.53 -10.67 16.54
C LYS A 193 40.87 -10.17 15.96
N GLY A 194 41.26 -8.95 16.33
CA GLY A 194 42.65 -8.51 16.28
C GLY A 194 42.92 -7.38 15.30
N SER A 195 42.87 -6.14 15.80
CA SER A 195 43.96 -5.16 15.68
C SER A 195 43.40 -3.77 16.00
N ALA A 196 43.95 -3.15 17.04
CA ALA A 196 43.88 -1.71 17.21
C ALA A 196 44.70 -1.08 16.08
N GLY A 197 44.02 -0.38 15.15
CA GLY A 197 44.71 0.26 14.03
C GLY A 197 43.77 0.71 12.92
N THR A 198 43.12 1.86 13.14
CA THR A 198 42.94 2.88 12.10
C THR A 198 42.34 2.41 10.76
N ALA A 199 41.16 1.79 10.78
CA ALA A 199 40.27 1.90 9.64
C ALA A 199 39.40 3.15 9.84
N ASN A 200 39.76 4.22 9.14
CA ASN A 200 38.89 5.36 8.91
C ASN A 200 37.58 4.86 8.29
N SER A 201 36.58 4.51 9.09
CA SER A 201 35.18 4.62 8.70
C SER A 201 34.76 6.06 8.97
N THR A 202 35.25 6.99 8.15
CA THR A 202 34.64 8.32 7.98
C THR A 202 33.31 8.20 7.23
N GLY A 203 32.44 7.31 7.71
CA GLY A 203 31.07 7.15 7.25
C GLY A 203 30.22 7.31 8.50
N MET A 204 29.65 8.50 8.66
CA MET A 204 28.71 8.87 9.71
C MET A 204 27.76 7.70 10.00
N ASP A 205 27.76 7.17 11.23
CA ASP A 205 26.67 6.28 11.64
C ASP A 205 25.35 7.01 11.34
N PRO A 206 24.44 6.42 10.55
CA PRO A 206 23.26 7.10 10.09
C PRO A 206 22.33 7.39 11.28
N LYS A 207 22.46 8.59 11.84
CA LYS A 207 21.88 9.00 13.12
C LYS A 207 20.35 9.07 13.06
N TYR A 208 19.81 9.32 11.87
CA TYR A 208 18.38 9.56 11.66
C TYR A 208 17.69 8.40 10.95
N LEU A 209 18.45 7.47 10.35
CA LEU A 209 17.89 6.35 9.60
C LEU A 209 16.91 5.50 10.40
N THR A 210 17.11 5.31 11.71
CA THR A 210 16.22 4.53 12.58
C THR A 210 15.01 5.29 13.12
N THR A 211 14.84 6.57 12.75
CA THR A 211 13.75 7.42 13.29
C THR A 211 12.38 6.95 12.82
N VAL A 212 11.42 6.82 13.74
CA VAL A 212 10.05 6.41 13.42
C VAL A 212 9.18 7.64 13.17
N ILE A 213 8.38 7.60 12.11
CA ILE A 213 7.39 8.64 11.79
C ILE A 213 6.04 8.16 12.34
N PRO A 214 5.40 8.91 13.27
CA PRO A 214 4.07 8.55 13.73
C PRO A 214 3.03 8.68 12.60
N TYR A 215 2.07 7.76 12.52
CA TYR A 215 1.06 7.70 11.47
C TYR A 215 -0.32 7.40 12.07
N GLN A 216 -1.37 8.03 11.53
CA GLN A 216 -2.76 7.74 11.90
C GLN A 216 -3.34 6.74 10.90
N LEU A 217 -3.74 5.56 11.39
CA LEU A 217 -4.26 4.47 10.54
C LEU A 217 -5.63 4.80 9.90
N ASN A 218 -6.33 5.80 10.42
CA ASN A 218 -7.76 5.98 10.18
C ASN A 218 -8.10 6.92 9.00
N SER A 219 -7.09 7.51 8.34
CA SER A 219 -7.30 8.40 7.20
C SER A 219 -6.20 8.21 6.17
N THR A 220 -6.57 8.15 4.90
CA THR A 220 -5.60 8.34 3.81
C THR A 220 -4.98 9.73 3.94
N PRO A 221 -3.64 9.88 3.89
CA PRO A 221 -3.00 11.17 4.02
C PRO A 221 -3.40 12.05 2.84
N ASP A 222 -3.81 13.29 3.12
CA ASP A 222 -4.06 14.31 2.10
C ASP A 222 -2.75 14.72 1.40
N ASN A 223 -2.86 15.41 0.26
CA ASN A 223 -1.69 15.82 -0.52
C ASN A 223 -0.70 16.69 0.28
N GLN A 224 -1.17 17.51 1.22
CA GLN A 224 -0.28 18.35 2.04
C GLN A 224 0.50 17.49 3.05
N THR A 225 -0.19 16.59 3.76
CA THR A 225 0.44 15.61 4.65
C THR A 225 1.44 14.74 3.89
N LEU A 226 1.06 14.25 2.70
CA LEU A 226 1.92 13.42 1.87
C LEU A 226 3.19 14.15 1.44
N GLN A 227 3.12 15.43 1.08
CA GLN A 227 4.31 16.26 0.80
C GLN A 227 5.23 16.40 2.02
N VAL A 228 4.67 16.62 3.21
CA VAL A 228 5.46 16.70 4.45
C VAL A 228 6.14 15.36 4.74
N LEU A 229 5.42 14.25 4.59
CA LEU A 229 5.97 12.91 4.72
C LEU A 229 7.08 12.62 3.71
N ILE A 230 6.92 13.02 2.44
CA ILE A 230 7.98 12.93 1.42
C ILE A 230 9.22 13.72 1.85
N LYS A 231 9.07 14.94 2.37
CA LYS A 231 10.20 15.76 2.86
C LYS A 231 10.92 15.08 4.03
N ILE A 232 10.18 14.50 4.96
CA ILE A 232 10.75 13.75 6.09
C ILE A 232 11.50 12.51 5.57
N LEU A 233 10.90 11.72 4.68
CA LEU A 233 11.53 10.53 4.11
C LEU A 233 12.81 10.87 3.32
N LYS A 234 12.81 11.95 2.53
CA LYS A 234 14.03 12.44 1.87
C LYS A 234 15.10 12.81 2.89
N ALA A 235 14.74 13.57 3.93
CA ALA A 235 15.67 13.99 4.97
C ALA A 235 16.25 12.81 5.76
N ILE A 236 15.44 11.78 6.05
CA ILE A 236 15.89 10.53 6.68
C ILE A 236 16.83 9.77 5.74
N ASN A 237 16.48 9.68 4.45
CA ASN A 237 17.30 9.01 3.46
C ASN A 237 18.65 9.72 3.26
N GLU A 238 18.73 11.03 3.45
CA GLU A 238 19.98 11.80 3.33
C GLU A 238 20.74 11.97 4.66
N ASP A 239 20.26 11.36 5.75
CA ASP A 239 20.77 11.56 7.12
C ASP A 239 20.88 13.05 7.51
N SER A 240 19.91 13.84 7.05
CA SER A 240 19.89 15.28 7.24
C SER A 240 19.55 15.67 8.69
N PRO A 241 20.23 16.69 9.27
CA PRO A 241 19.92 17.18 10.62
C PRO A 241 18.56 17.90 10.71
N THR A 242 17.84 18.10 9.61
CA THR A 242 16.52 18.73 9.59
C THR A 242 15.39 17.79 10.02
N VAL A 243 15.65 16.48 10.12
CA VAL A 243 14.66 15.45 10.49
C VAL A 243 13.90 15.78 11.78
N PRO A 244 14.55 16.16 12.90
CA PRO A 244 13.84 16.47 14.16
C PRO A 244 12.89 17.66 14.01
N THR A 245 13.29 18.71 13.28
CA THR A 245 12.46 19.88 13.04
C THR A 245 11.24 19.53 12.20
N LEU A 246 11.44 18.78 11.10
CA LEU A 246 10.35 18.36 10.22
C LEU A 246 9.35 17.44 10.93
N LEU A 247 9.83 16.53 11.78
CA LEU A 247 8.98 15.67 12.59
C LEU A 247 8.18 16.46 13.64
N THR A 248 8.82 17.42 14.30
CA THR A 248 8.15 18.28 15.29
C THR A 248 7.03 19.07 14.62
N ASP A 249 7.31 19.69 13.48
CA ASP A 249 6.32 20.43 12.70
C ASP A 249 5.16 19.55 12.25
N TYR A 250 5.45 18.34 11.77
CA TYR A 250 4.44 17.37 11.36
C TYR A 250 3.54 16.96 12.54
N ILE A 251 4.13 16.65 13.70
CA ILE A 251 3.37 16.28 14.89
C ILE A 251 2.46 17.42 15.34
N LEU A 252 2.99 18.65 15.40
CA LEU A 252 2.22 19.80 15.88
C LEU A 252 1.13 20.26 14.90
N LYS A 253 1.35 20.13 13.59
CA LYS A 253 0.41 20.63 12.58
C LYS A 253 -0.60 19.59 12.09
N VAL A 254 -0.20 18.33 12.00
CA VAL A 254 -1.02 17.26 11.41
C VAL A 254 -1.63 16.36 12.48
N LEU A 255 -0.84 15.93 13.47
CA LEU A 255 -1.30 14.97 14.48
C LEU A 255 -1.99 15.62 15.69
N CYS A 256 -1.57 16.83 16.06
CA CYS A 256 -2.12 17.58 17.19
C CYS A 256 -2.42 19.04 16.81
N PRO A 257 -3.32 19.28 15.82
CA PRO A 257 -3.70 20.64 15.46
C PRO A 257 -4.29 21.34 16.69
N THR A 258 -3.76 22.54 16.99
CA THR A 258 -4.22 23.39 18.11
C THR A 258 -5.45 24.19 17.70
#